data_AF-A0A484HFA7-F1
#
_entry.id   AF-A0A484HFA7-F1
#
_cell.length_a   1.000
_cell.length_b   1.000
_cell.length_c   1.000
_cell.angle_alpha   90.00
_cell.angle_beta   90.00
_cell.angle_gamma   90.00
#
_symmetry.space_group_name_H-M   'P 1'
#
loop_
_entity.id
_entity.type
_entity.pdbx_description
1 polymer ?
#
loop_
_entity_poly.entity_id
_entity_poly.type
_entity_poly.pdbx_seq_one_letter_code
_entity_poly.pdbx_strand_id
1 'polypeptide(L)'
;MPRTARLLNQGEKTVYHVISRTALDGFPFQDVEKEALVKIIKKFSRIYLVDIMGFCVMGNHFHLLAKMRPGHDFTDEQIRERFVNFYGNEREFGEGDIERFREKWSNLSEFMKEIKQTFSRFYNKLHNRRGTLWAERFKSVIVEDGNTLINCLAYIDLNPVRAGIVDRPEAYRWSSLGHHIQAGNEGGFLSTDFGLVEFNVMNEAERVRRYRRYVYESGALSPSGKEFAGTIDPGVVEKERHAGFNLTRTRRFAYRTRYFTDSGIIGSKAFVMTHYQRFKDRFECKREKKPKSIQGLEGIYSLKRLSESV
;
A
#
# COMPACT_ATOMS: atom_id res chain seq x y z
N MET A 1 -15.55 14.47 28.39
CA MET A 1 -15.76 15.50 27.34
C MET A 1 -16.60 14.90 26.22
N PRO A 2 -17.58 15.65 25.67
CA PRO A 2 -18.30 15.26 24.47
C PRO A 2 -17.31 15.06 23.31
N ARG A 3 -17.53 14.04 22.49
CA ARG A 3 -16.66 13.77 21.34
C ARG A 3 -17.01 14.71 20.19
N THR A 4 -16.02 15.41 19.64
CA THR A 4 -16.18 16.15 18.38
C THR A 4 -16.56 15.20 17.24
N ALA A 5 -17.55 15.59 16.46
CA ALA A 5 -17.92 14.90 15.22
C ALA A 5 -16.71 14.89 14.27
N ARG A 6 -16.60 13.83 13.44
CA ARG A 6 -15.55 13.82 12.41
C ARG A 6 -15.95 14.79 11.30
N LEU A 7 -14.97 15.51 10.78
CA LEU A 7 -15.11 16.28 9.55
C LEU A 7 -15.19 15.30 8.38
N LEU A 8 -16.41 14.95 7.96
CA LEU A 8 -16.68 14.08 6.83
C LEU A 8 -17.39 14.89 5.76
N ASN A 9 -16.97 14.68 4.52
CA ASN A 9 -17.51 15.35 3.36
C ASN A 9 -17.84 14.27 2.33
N GLN A 10 -19.14 14.02 2.19
CA GLN A 10 -19.69 13.01 1.27
C GLN A 10 -20.24 13.65 -0.01
N GLY A 11 -20.29 14.99 -0.05
CA GLY A 11 -20.84 15.77 -1.16
C GLY A 11 -19.82 16.16 -2.23
N GLU A 12 -18.52 16.08 -1.93
CA GLU A 12 -17.47 16.36 -2.90
C GLU A 12 -16.29 15.40 -2.70
N LYS A 13 -15.37 15.41 -3.67
CA LYS A 13 -14.12 14.65 -3.56
C LYS A 13 -13.29 15.24 -2.43
N THR A 14 -12.83 14.41 -1.50
CA THR A 14 -12.06 14.90 -0.34
C THR A 14 -10.96 13.94 0.03
N VAL A 15 -9.75 14.49 0.22
CA VAL A 15 -8.59 13.72 0.65
C VAL A 15 -8.48 13.74 2.17
N TYR A 16 -8.28 12.56 2.74
CA TYR A 16 -8.13 12.37 4.18
C TYR A 16 -6.80 11.72 4.50
N HIS A 17 -6.02 12.36 5.36
CA HIS A 17 -4.96 11.67 6.09
C HIS A 17 -5.55 11.02 7.34
N VAL A 18 -5.58 9.69 7.32
CA VAL A 18 -6.09 8.86 8.40
C VAL A 18 -4.95 8.24 9.19
N ILE A 19 -5.08 8.25 10.51
CA ILE A 19 -4.16 7.56 11.44
C ILE A 19 -4.97 6.70 12.39
N SER A 20 -4.56 5.44 12.57
CA SER A 20 -5.14 4.55 13.59
C SER A 20 -4.06 3.77 14.32
N ARG A 21 -4.14 3.76 15.66
CA ARG A 21 -3.15 3.16 16.57
C ARG A 21 -3.76 2.03 17.40
N THR A 22 -2.94 1.03 17.74
CA THR A 22 -3.33 -0.07 18.62
C THR A 22 -3.50 0.39 20.07
N ALA A 23 -4.33 -0.33 20.82
CA ALA A 23 -4.41 -0.25 22.28
C ALA A 23 -3.31 -1.08 22.97
N LEU A 24 -2.63 -1.94 22.23
CA LEU A 24 -1.60 -2.82 22.75
C LEU A 24 -0.26 -2.08 22.87
N ASP A 25 0.50 -2.45 23.89
CA ASP A 25 1.85 -1.95 24.14
C ASP A 25 2.85 -2.49 23.10
N GLY A 26 3.97 -1.79 22.98
CA GLY A 26 5.07 -2.16 22.08
C GLY A 26 4.72 -2.04 20.60
N PHE A 27 5.18 -3.03 19.81
CA PHE A 27 5.03 -3.10 18.36
C PHE A 27 4.31 -4.40 17.95
N PRO A 28 2.99 -4.50 18.18
CA PRO A 28 2.21 -5.72 17.91
C PRO A 28 2.15 -6.12 16.43
N PHE A 29 2.41 -5.19 15.50
CA PHE A 29 2.39 -5.48 14.08
C PHE A 29 3.78 -5.89 13.59
N GLN A 30 3.94 -7.19 13.39
CA GLN A 30 5.08 -7.77 12.69
C GLN A 30 4.70 -7.95 11.21
N ASP A 31 5.55 -8.61 10.45
CA ASP A 31 5.44 -8.70 9.00
C ASP A 31 4.12 -9.36 8.56
N VAL A 32 3.67 -10.39 9.26
CA VAL A 32 2.43 -11.12 8.97
C VAL A 32 1.21 -10.21 9.15
N GLU A 33 1.17 -9.45 10.23
CA GLU A 33 0.11 -8.50 10.53
C GLU A 33 0.08 -7.36 9.53
N LYS A 34 1.25 -6.79 9.20
CA LYS A 34 1.35 -5.71 8.21
C LYS A 34 0.86 -6.17 6.85
N GLU A 35 1.25 -7.38 6.41
CA GLU A 35 0.75 -7.98 5.17
C GLU A 35 -0.77 -8.16 5.18
N ALA A 36 -1.32 -8.70 6.26
CA ALA A 36 -2.76 -8.90 6.37
C ALA A 36 -3.51 -7.56 6.32
N LEU A 37 -3.00 -6.52 7.00
CA LEU A 37 -3.61 -5.20 6.99
C LEU A 37 -3.58 -4.57 5.59
N VAL A 38 -2.45 -4.63 4.88
CA VAL A 38 -2.35 -4.13 3.49
C VAL A 38 -3.32 -4.87 2.56
N LYS A 39 -3.43 -6.21 2.69
CA LYS A 39 -4.40 -7.01 1.94
C LYS A 39 -5.85 -6.60 2.23
N ILE A 40 -6.16 -6.32 3.49
CA ILE A 40 -7.50 -5.85 3.91
C ILE A 40 -7.81 -4.47 3.34
N ILE A 41 -6.87 -3.53 3.41
CA ILE A 41 -7.03 -2.19 2.83
C ILE A 41 -7.27 -2.31 1.32
N LYS A 42 -6.44 -3.08 0.61
CA LYS A 42 -6.58 -3.34 -0.83
C LYS A 42 -7.89 -4.04 -1.18
N LYS A 43 -8.36 -4.96 -0.33
CA LYS A 43 -9.66 -5.62 -0.52
C LYS A 43 -10.79 -4.60 -0.48
N PHE A 44 -10.81 -3.73 0.54
CA PHE A 44 -11.90 -2.77 0.70
C PHE A 44 -11.79 -1.56 -0.24
N SER A 45 -10.60 -1.19 -0.72
CA SER A 45 -10.47 -0.13 -1.72
C SER A 45 -11.10 -0.50 -3.08
N ARG A 46 -11.30 -1.80 -3.35
CA ARG A 46 -11.98 -2.25 -4.58
C ARG A 46 -13.50 -2.07 -4.54
N ILE A 47 -14.09 -2.07 -3.34
CA ILE A 47 -15.55 -1.92 -3.17
C ILE A 47 -15.93 -0.49 -2.79
N TYR A 48 -15.16 0.16 -1.91
CA TYR A 48 -15.41 1.54 -1.51
C TYR A 48 -15.08 2.52 -2.65
N LEU A 49 -15.77 3.66 -2.66
CA LEU A 49 -15.59 4.74 -3.62
C LEU A 49 -14.41 5.62 -3.17
N VAL A 50 -13.21 5.04 -3.23
CA VAL A 50 -12.01 5.63 -2.66
C VAL A 50 -10.78 5.36 -3.55
N ASP A 51 -10.00 6.41 -3.77
CA ASP A 51 -8.66 6.29 -4.35
C ASP A 51 -7.63 6.31 -3.21
N ILE A 52 -6.79 5.27 -3.12
CA ILE A 52 -5.72 5.22 -2.11
C ILE A 52 -4.50 5.93 -2.68
N MET A 53 -4.21 7.11 -2.17
CA MET A 53 -3.06 7.91 -2.59
C MET A 53 -1.75 7.37 -1.99
N GLY A 54 -1.84 6.82 -0.78
CA GLY A 54 -0.72 6.13 -0.15
C GLY A 54 -1.01 5.63 1.25
N PHE A 55 -0.04 4.92 1.81
CA PHE A 55 -0.18 4.31 3.13
C PHE A 55 1.19 4.07 3.76
N CYS A 56 1.21 3.86 5.07
CA CYS A 56 2.36 3.28 5.77
C CYS A 56 1.88 2.51 7.00
N VAL A 57 2.22 1.23 7.11
CA VAL A 57 1.92 0.40 8.29
C VAL A 57 3.16 0.30 9.17
N MET A 58 3.13 0.94 10.34
CA MET A 58 4.20 0.88 11.36
C MET A 58 3.94 -0.28 12.33
N GLY A 59 4.82 -0.47 13.31
CA GLY A 59 4.70 -1.56 14.28
C GLY A 59 3.49 -1.49 15.22
N ASN A 60 2.86 -0.33 15.40
CA ASN A 60 1.73 -0.15 16.32
C ASN A 60 0.64 0.81 15.82
N HIS A 61 0.79 1.35 14.61
CA HIS A 61 -0.17 2.23 13.99
C HIS A 61 -0.02 2.18 12.48
N PHE A 62 -0.99 2.72 11.75
CA PHE A 62 -0.87 2.91 10.32
C PHE A 62 -1.41 4.27 9.89
N HIS A 63 -0.90 4.72 8.75
CA HIS A 63 -1.28 5.92 8.05
C HIS A 63 -1.94 5.53 6.73
N LEU A 64 -2.98 6.25 6.33
CA LEU A 64 -3.64 6.08 5.04
C LEU A 64 -3.99 7.46 4.49
N LEU A 65 -3.62 7.72 3.23
CA LEU A 65 -4.05 8.90 2.49
C LEU A 65 -5.11 8.46 1.49
N ALA A 66 -6.36 8.78 1.78
CA ALA A 66 -7.52 8.26 1.06
C ALA A 66 -8.33 9.42 0.47
N LYS A 67 -8.51 9.43 -0.85
CA LYS A 67 -9.38 10.37 -1.55
C LYS A 67 -10.76 9.73 -1.71
N MET A 68 -11.70 10.14 -0.87
CA MET A 68 -13.09 9.67 -0.97
C MET A 68 -13.77 10.36 -2.14
N ARG A 69 -14.58 9.62 -2.88
CA ARG A 69 -15.39 10.12 -3.99
C ARG A 69 -16.87 10.12 -3.59
N PRO A 70 -17.62 11.17 -3.95
CA PRO A 70 -19.03 11.25 -3.60
C PRO A 70 -19.83 10.15 -4.32
N GLY A 71 -20.88 9.65 -3.67
CA GLY A 71 -21.67 8.56 -4.22
C GLY A 71 -22.39 8.89 -5.54
N HIS A 72 -22.69 10.16 -5.79
CA HIS A 72 -23.35 10.61 -7.03
C HIS A 72 -22.42 10.63 -8.25
N ASP A 73 -21.10 10.49 -8.08
CA ASP A 73 -20.15 10.32 -9.19
C ASP A 73 -20.30 8.96 -9.91
N PHE A 74 -21.09 8.04 -9.35
CA PHE A 74 -21.18 6.65 -9.81
C PHE A 74 -22.60 6.30 -10.23
N THR A 75 -22.73 5.58 -11.34
CA THR A 75 -24.03 5.09 -11.83
C THR A 75 -24.51 3.89 -11.01
N ASP A 76 -25.81 3.62 -11.07
CA ASP A 76 -26.42 2.43 -10.45
C ASP A 76 -25.75 1.13 -10.89
N GLU A 77 -25.39 1.05 -12.18
CA GLU A 77 -24.70 -0.11 -12.74
C GLU A 77 -23.30 -0.27 -12.14
N GLN A 78 -22.54 0.81 -11.96
CA GLN A 78 -21.23 0.74 -11.31
C GLN A 78 -21.32 0.32 -9.84
N ILE A 79 -22.38 0.72 -9.13
CA ILE A 79 -22.63 0.25 -7.76
C ILE A 79 -22.97 -1.25 -7.76
N ARG A 80 -23.81 -1.72 -8.68
CA ARG A 80 -24.17 -3.13 -8.82
C ARG A 80 -22.97 -4.00 -9.19
N GLU A 81 -22.16 -3.58 -10.16
CA GLU A 81 -20.93 -4.28 -10.54
C GLU A 81 -19.98 -4.44 -9.35
N ARG A 82 -19.79 -3.38 -8.55
CA ARG A 82 -18.96 -3.45 -7.33
C ARG A 82 -19.52 -4.44 -6.31
N PHE A 83 -20.84 -4.47 -6.13
CA PHE A 83 -21.50 -5.43 -5.24
C PHE A 83 -21.21 -6.86 -5.68
N VAL A 84 -21.50 -7.17 -6.96
CA VAL A 84 -21.32 -8.49 -7.54
C VAL A 84 -19.86 -8.93 -7.49
N ASN A 85 -18.94 -8.05 -7.87
CA ASN A 85 -17.50 -8.34 -7.86
C ASN A 85 -16.96 -8.66 -6.45
N PHE A 86 -17.61 -8.16 -5.39
CA PHE A 86 -17.15 -8.35 -4.02
C PHE A 86 -17.88 -9.46 -3.26
N TYR A 87 -19.20 -9.56 -3.41
CA TYR A 87 -20.03 -10.52 -2.70
C TYR A 87 -20.38 -11.77 -3.52
N GLY A 88 -20.16 -11.73 -4.83
CA GLY A 88 -20.56 -12.79 -5.76
C GLY A 88 -22.03 -12.65 -6.23
N ASN A 89 -22.40 -13.49 -7.19
CA ASN A 89 -23.74 -13.51 -7.80
C ASN A 89 -24.81 -14.19 -6.94
N GLU A 90 -24.41 -14.92 -5.89
CA GLU A 90 -25.34 -15.68 -5.04
C GLU A 90 -26.08 -14.79 -4.05
N ARG A 91 -25.61 -13.56 -3.83
CA ARG A 91 -26.22 -12.63 -2.89
C ARG A 91 -27.25 -11.78 -3.61
N GLU A 92 -28.49 -11.80 -3.12
CA GLU A 92 -29.56 -10.95 -3.64
C GLU A 92 -29.21 -9.47 -3.46
N PHE A 93 -29.51 -8.69 -4.50
CA PHE A 93 -29.38 -7.25 -4.54
C PHE A 93 -30.79 -6.66 -4.66
N GLY A 94 -31.32 -6.21 -3.53
CA GLY A 94 -32.73 -5.86 -3.38
C GLY A 94 -33.07 -4.41 -3.71
N GLU A 95 -34.34 -4.07 -3.53
CA GLU A 95 -34.83 -2.70 -3.62
C GLU A 95 -34.18 -1.83 -2.53
N GLY A 96 -33.65 -0.65 -2.91
CA GLY A 96 -32.97 0.27 -2.00
C GLY A 96 -31.49 -0.04 -1.70
N ASP A 97 -30.96 -1.19 -2.14
CA ASP A 97 -29.54 -1.52 -1.91
C ASP A 97 -28.59 -0.58 -2.66
N ILE A 98 -29.02 -0.04 -3.82
CA ILE A 98 -28.23 0.96 -4.57
C ILE A 98 -27.90 2.15 -3.68
N GLU A 99 -28.92 2.84 -3.16
CA GLU A 99 -28.73 4.05 -2.35
C GLU A 99 -28.01 3.74 -1.04
N ARG A 100 -28.34 2.60 -0.41
CA ARG A 100 -27.66 2.14 0.79
C ARG A 100 -26.16 1.92 0.57
N PHE A 101 -25.77 1.25 -0.51
CA PHE A 101 -24.36 0.98 -0.80
C PHE A 101 -23.63 2.22 -1.33
N ARG A 102 -24.32 3.07 -2.09
CA ARG A 102 -23.81 4.38 -2.53
C ARG A 102 -23.42 5.24 -1.32
N GLU A 103 -24.31 5.36 -0.32
CA GLU A 103 -24.03 6.07 0.93
C GLU A 103 -22.92 5.37 1.73
N LYS A 104 -23.02 4.06 1.94
CA LYS A 104 -22.02 3.30 2.70
C LYS A 104 -20.62 3.42 2.10
N TRP A 105 -20.48 3.25 0.78
CA TRP A 105 -19.19 3.13 0.11
C TRP A 105 -18.51 4.47 -0.19
N SER A 106 -19.25 5.58 -0.15
CA SER A 106 -18.70 6.94 -0.18
C SER A 106 -18.31 7.46 1.21
N ASN A 107 -18.54 6.68 2.28
CA ASN A 107 -18.30 7.11 3.65
C ASN A 107 -16.97 6.59 4.24
N LEU A 108 -16.06 7.51 4.58
CA LEU A 108 -14.76 7.19 5.19
C LEU A 108 -14.88 6.41 6.51
N SER A 109 -15.89 6.71 7.33
CA SER A 109 -16.06 6.04 8.63
C SER A 109 -16.48 4.58 8.45
N GLU A 110 -17.34 4.28 7.47
CA GLU A 110 -17.69 2.90 7.14
C GLU A 110 -16.50 2.17 6.53
N PHE A 111 -15.72 2.81 5.65
CA PHE A 111 -14.49 2.22 5.09
C PHE A 111 -13.50 1.81 6.18
N MET A 112 -13.21 2.73 7.09
CA MET A 112 -12.28 2.49 8.19
C MET A 112 -12.81 1.47 9.21
N LYS A 113 -14.14 1.40 9.39
CA LYS A 113 -14.79 0.40 10.25
C LYS A 113 -14.57 -1.01 9.70
N GLU A 114 -14.81 -1.22 8.41
CA GLU A 114 -14.60 -2.53 7.76
C GLU A 114 -13.14 -2.99 7.86
N ILE A 115 -12.18 -2.09 7.59
CA ILE A 115 -10.74 -2.36 7.74
C ILE A 115 -10.41 -2.76 9.18
N LYS A 116 -10.80 -1.93 10.16
CA LYS A 116 -10.44 -2.11 11.58
C LYS A 116 -11.10 -3.34 12.19
N GLN A 117 -12.35 -3.65 11.82
CA GLN A 117 -13.06 -4.82 12.33
C GLN A 117 -12.50 -6.11 11.74
N THR A 118 -12.29 -6.16 10.42
CA THR A 118 -11.72 -7.33 9.74
C THR A 118 -10.32 -7.63 10.28
N PHE A 119 -9.50 -6.60 10.46
CA PHE A 119 -8.15 -6.78 10.98
C PHE A 119 -8.13 -7.17 12.47
N SER A 120 -9.02 -6.61 13.31
CA SER A 120 -9.16 -7.05 14.70
C SER A 120 -9.49 -8.53 14.79
N ARG A 121 -10.41 -9.02 13.95
CA ARG A 121 -10.79 -10.44 13.91
C ARG A 121 -9.63 -11.32 13.47
N PHE A 122 -8.90 -10.90 12.44
CA PHE A 122 -7.69 -11.58 11.99
C PHE A 122 -6.64 -11.68 13.11
N TYR A 123 -6.27 -10.53 13.69
CA TYR A 123 -5.24 -10.44 14.72
C TYR A 123 -5.61 -11.26 15.96
N ASN A 124 -6.84 -11.10 16.47
CA ASN A 124 -7.31 -11.82 17.64
C ASN A 124 -7.34 -13.34 17.39
N LYS A 125 -7.72 -13.79 16.18
CA LYS A 125 -7.65 -15.21 15.82
C LYS A 125 -6.20 -15.71 15.77
N LEU A 126 -5.32 -14.96 15.12
CA LEU A 126 -3.90 -15.33 14.97
C LEU A 126 -3.18 -15.45 16.32
N HIS A 127 -3.47 -14.53 17.24
CA HIS A 127 -2.84 -14.45 18.56
C HIS A 127 -3.65 -15.10 19.70
N ASN A 128 -4.69 -15.88 19.37
CA ASN A 128 -5.62 -16.50 20.33
C ASN A 128 -6.12 -15.51 21.42
N ARG A 129 -6.39 -14.27 21.02
CA ARG A 129 -6.77 -13.17 21.90
C ARG A 129 -8.26 -12.86 21.82
N ARG A 130 -8.79 -12.21 22.85
CA ARG A 130 -10.11 -11.56 22.83
C ARG A 130 -9.96 -10.08 23.19
N GLY A 131 -10.96 -9.27 22.83
CA GLY A 131 -11.02 -7.85 23.18
C GLY A 131 -10.48 -6.88 22.12
N THR A 132 -10.38 -5.61 22.52
CA THR A 132 -10.16 -4.46 21.62
C THR A 132 -8.71 -4.32 21.18
N LEU A 133 -8.46 -4.31 19.86
CA LEU A 133 -7.13 -4.10 19.29
C LEU A 133 -6.75 -2.61 19.17
N TRP A 134 -7.73 -1.74 18.96
CA TRP A 134 -7.51 -0.33 18.62
C TRP A 134 -7.75 0.58 19.82
N ALA A 135 -6.85 1.55 20.07
CA ALA A 135 -6.95 2.43 21.23
C ALA A 135 -8.19 3.32 21.16
N GLU A 136 -8.29 4.08 20.07
CA GLU A 136 -9.34 5.06 19.85
C GLU A 136 -9.97 4.93 18.45
N ARG A 137 -10.95 5.80 18.19
CA ARG A 137 -11.39 6.09 16.83
C ARG A 137 -10.18 6.48 15.98
N PHE A 138 -10.21 6.16 14.69
CA PHE A 138 -9.18 6.71 13.80
C PHE A 138 -9.26 8.25 13.82
N LYS A 139 -8.10 8.89 13.72
CA LYS A 139 -7.97 10.33 13.46
C LYS A 139 -8.02 10.55 11.96
N SER A 140 -8.59 11.67 11.53
CA SER A 140 -8.66 12.08 10.13
C SER A 140 -8.45 13.58 10.03
N VAL A 141 -7.60 13.99 9.10
CA VAL A 141 -7.37 15.39 8.72
C VAL A 141 -7.73 15.52 7.24
N ILE A 142 -8.50 16.56 6.89
CA ILE A 142 -8.75 16.89 5.48
C ILE A 142 -7.47 17.50 4.91
N VAL A 143 -7.05 16.99 3.76
CA VAL A 143 -5.84 17.38 3.06
C VAL A 143 -6.25 18.02 1.74
N GLU A 144 -5.70 19.19 1.44
CA GLU A 144 -5.88 19.82 0.14
C GLU A 144 -5.12 19.05 -0.95
N ASP A 145 -5.68 18.97 -2.16
CA ASP A 145 -5.05 18.34 -3.32
C ASP A 145 -3.73 19.05 -3.73
N GLY A 146 -2.92 18.40 -4.56
CA GLY A 146 -1.68 18.97 -5.09
C GLY A 146 -0.52 18.96 -4.09
N ASN A 147 0.07 20.12 -3.79
CA ASN A 147 1.28 20.21 -2.96
C ASN A 147 1.06 19.69 -1.54
N THR A 148 -0.06 20.06 -0.90
CA THR A 148 -0.38 19.61 0.47
C THR A 148 -0.53 18.09 0.54
N LEU A 149 -1.17 17.49 -0.47
CA LEU A 149 -1.27 16.03 -0.63
C LEU A 149 0.11 15.38 -0.76
N ILE A 150 0.98 15.88 -1.64
CA ILE A 150 2.32 15.30 -1.85
C ILE A 150 3.20 15.43 -0.60
N ASN A 151 3.14 16.58 0.09
CA ASN A 151 3.82 16.79 1.35
C ASN A 151 3.36 15.76 2.40
N CYS A 152 2.04 15.55 2.50
CA CYS A 152 1.46 14.56 3.40
C CYS A 152 1.87 13.12 3.01
N LEU A 153 1.84 12.80 1.72
CA LEU A 153 2.23 11.50 1.20
C LEU A 153 3.71 11.20 1.48
N ALA A 154 4.61 12.18 1.24
CA ALA A 154 6.02 12.07 1.59
C ALA A 154 6.25 11.93 3.08
N TYR A 155 5.52 12.69 3.91
CA TYR A 155 5.53 12.50 5.35
C TYR A 155 5.17 11.05 5.73
N ILE A 156 4.13 10.47 5.11
CA ILE A 156 3.71 9.09 5.32
C ILE A 156 4.83 8.12 4.94
N ASP A 157 5.36 8.19 3.71
CA ASP A 157 6.40 7.29 3.20
C ASP A 157 7.77 7.45 3.89
N LEU A 158 8.03 8.59 4.54
CA LEU A 158 9.25 8.80 5.33
C LEU A 158 9.17 8.25 6.75
N ASN A 159 7.99 7.87 7.28
CA ASN A 159 7.87 7.38 8.66
C ASN A 159 8.85 6.24 9.00
N PRO A 160 9.07 5.22 8.14
CA PRO A 160 10.05 4.16 8.42
C PRO A 160 11.49 4.68 8.51
N VAL A 161 11.87 5.66 7.68
CA VAL A 161 13.17 6.31 7.74
C VAL A 161 13.31 7.14 9.01
N ARG A 162 12.29 7.95 9.33
CA ARG A 162 12.28 8.77 10.55
C ARG A 162 12.37 7.94 11.83
N ALA A 163 11.82 6.73 11.80
CA ALA A 163 11.89 5.76 12.89
C ALA A 163 13.19 4.93 12.91
N GLY A 164 14.12 5.14 11.97
CA GLY A 164 15.38 4.40 11.89
C GLY A 164 15.22 2.93 11.47
N ILE A 165 14.10 2.56 10.86
CA ILE A 165 13.81 1.18 10.44
C ILE A 165 14.53 0.86 9.12
N VAL A 166 14.66 1.85 8.24
CA VAL A 166 15.33 1.72 6.94
C VAL A 166 16.06 3.00 6.57
N ASP A 167 17.16 2.88 5.82
CA ASP A 167 17.90 4.05 5.30
C ASP A 167 17.29 4.64 4.02
N ARG A 168 16.46 3.84 3.33
CA ARG A 168 15.85 4.18 2.05
C ARG A 168 14.36 3.89 2.07
N PRO A 169 13.49 4.83 1.65
CA PRO A 169 12.04 4.63 1.70
C PRO A 169 11.57 3.35 1.01
N GLU A 170 12.12 3.00 -0.15
CA GLU A 170 11.68 1.81 -0.90
C GLU A 170 12.04 0.50 -0.21
N ALA A 171 12.95 0.51 0.77
CA ALA A 171 13.29 -0.69 1.51
C ALA A 171 12.16 -1.11 2.47
N TYR A 172 11.23 -0.21 2.80
CA TYR A 172 10.07 -0.54 3.64
C TYR A 172 8.85 -0.91 2.79
N ARG A 173 8.57 -2.20 2.68
CA ARG A 173 7.54 -2.69 1.74
C ARG A 173 6.09 -2.35 2.12
N TRP A 174 5.84 -2.04 3.38
CA TRP A 174 4.50 -1.66 3.88
C TRP A 174 4.27 -0.16 3.87
N SER A 175 4.87 0.55 2.91
CA SER A 175 4.53 1.92 2.57
C SER A 175 4.23 2.05 1.06
N SER A 176 3.60 3.14 0.65
CA SER A 176 3.21 3.39 -0.73
C SER A 176 4.40 3.37 -1.70
N LEU A 177 5.48 4.08 -1.38
CA LEU A 177 6.67 4.11 -2.24
C LEU A 177 7.34 2.73 -2.32
N GLY A 178 7.45 2.03 -1.19
CA GLY A 178 7.91 0.63 -1.17
C GLY A 178 7.04 -0.28 -2.04
N HIS A 179 5.72 -0.13 -1.97
CA HIS A 179 4.77 -0.92 -2.77
C HIS A 179 4.89 -0.63 -4.28
N HIS A 180 4.96 0.63 -4.69
CA HIS A 180 5.17 1.00 -6.09
C HIS A 180 6.44 0.36 -6.66
N ILE A 181 7.54 0.37 -5.91
CA ILE A 181 8.82 -0.12 -6.40
C ILE A 181 8.92 -1.65 -6.33
N GLN A 182 8.45 -2.28 -5.26
CA GLN A 182 8.61 -3.72 -5.06
C GLN A 182 7.51 -4.55 -5.73
N ALA A 183 6.26 -4.07 -5.71
CA ALA A 183 5.11 -4.78 -6.25
C ALA A 183 4.61 -4.20 -7.59
N GLY A 184 5.17 -3.09 -8.07
CA GLY A 184 4.75 -2.47 -9.32
C GLY A 184 3.31 -1.98 -9.30
N ASN A 185 2.78 -1.65 -8.11
CA ASN A 185 1.38 -1.25 -7.92
C ASN A 185 0.36 -2.28 -8.47
N GLU A 186 0.66 -3.57 -8.29
CA GLU A 186 -0.15 -4.66 -8.83
C GLU A 186 -1.66 -4.47 -8.58
N GLY A 187 -2.46 -4.51 -9.65
CA GLY A 187 -3.92 -4.40 -9.57
C GLY A 187 -4.43 -2.99 -9.30
N GLY A 188 -3.62 -1.95 -9.52
CA GLY A 188 -4.03 -0.55 -9.41
C GLY A 188 -4.43 -0.16 -8.00
N PHE A 189 -3.72 -0.66 -6.99
CA PHE A 189 -4.06 -0.42 -5.58
C PHE A 189 -3.89 1.06 -5.20
N LEU A 190 -2.82 1.69 -5.69
CA LEU A 190 -2.46 3.07 -5.41
C LEU A 190 -2.77 3.96 -6.60
N SER A 191 -3.42 5.09 -6.36
CA SER A 191 -3.57 6.14 -7.36
C SER A 191 -2.30 6.97 -7.44
N THR A 192 -1.87 7.28 -8.66
CA THR A 192 -0.77 8.23 -8.91
C THR A 192 -1.27 9.60 -9.36
N ASP A 193 -2.58 9.85 -9.32
CA ASP A 193 -3.15 11.18 -9.56
C ASP A 193 -3.03 12.05 -8.30
N PHE A 194 -1.84 12.61 -8.11
CA PHE A 194 -1.53 13.46 -6.96
C PHE A 194 -2.20 14.85 -7.04
N GLY A 195 -3.02 15.13 -8.06
CA GLY A 195 -3.69 16.43 -8.24
C GLY A 195 -2.74 17.57 -8.65
N LEU A 196 -1.50 17.25 -9.04
CA LEU A 196 -0.60 18.22 -9.66
C LEU A 196 -0.75 18.16 -11.18
N VAL A 197 -1.15 19.29 -11.78
CA VAL A 197 -1.25 19.42 -13.25
C VAL A 197 0.06 19.01 -13.94
N GLU A 198 1.21 19.41 -13.38
CA GLU A 198 2.54 19.07 -13.88
C GLU A 198 2.84 17.56 -13.91
N PHE A 199 2.15 16.77 -13.08
CA PHE A 199 2.32 15.33 -12.99
C PHE A 199 1.28 14.60 -13.84
N ASN A 200 0.11 15.21 -14.06
CA ASN A 200 -1.04 14.58 -14.73
C ASN A 200 -0.86 14.41 -16.24
N VAL A 201 0.11 15.08 -16.86
CA VAL A 201 0.48 14.90 -18.28
C VAL A 201 1.49 13.77 -18.52
N MET A 202 2.02 13.16 -17.45
CA MET A 202 3.07 12.15 -17.53
C MET A 202 2.52 10.71 -17.47
N ASN A 203 3.34 9.71 -17.80
CA ASN A 203 2.99 8.31 -17.50
C ASN A 203 3.19 7.99 -16.00
N GLU A 204 2.61 6.88 -15.53
CA GLU A 204 2.67 6.49 -14.11
C GLU A 204 4.12 6.34 -13.60
N ALA A 205 5.00 5.72 -14.38
CA ALA A 205 6.39 5.49 -13.98
C ALA A 205 7.15 6.81 -13.74
N GLU A 206 6.91 7.81 -14.59
CA GLU A 206 7.45 9.17 -14.44
C GLU A 206 6.90 9.87 -13.20
N ARG A 207 5.58 9.78 -12.95
CA ARG A 207 4.97 10.35 -11.74
C ARG A 207 5.60 9.76 -10.48
N VAL A 208 5.76 8.45 -10.43
CA VAL A 208 6.43 7.76 -9.31
C VAL A 208 7.90 8.18 -9.19
N ARG A 209 8.63 8.36 -10.29
CA ARG A 209 10.02 8.85 -10.24
C ARG A 209 10.12 10.27 -9.67
N ARG A 210 9.26 11.19 -10.11
CA ARG A 210 9.23 12.56 -9.58
C ARG A 210 8.82 12.61 -8.13
N TYR A 211 7.82 11.82 -7.74
CA TYR A 211 7.45 11.66 -6.35
C TYR A 211 8.62 11.10 -5.51
N ARG A 212 9.32 10.08 -6.02
CA ARG A 212 10.53 9.54 -5.39
C ARG A 212 11.59 10.61 -5.18
N ARG A 213 11.88 11.44 -6.19
CA ARG A 213 12.77 12.60 -6.03
C ARG A 213 12.33 13.49 -4.87
N TYR A 214 11.05 13.86 -4.85
CA TYR A 214 10.49 14.70 -3.80
C TYR A 214 10.67 14.08 -2.39
N VAL A 215 10.44 12.78 -2.25
CA VAL A 215 10.65 12.05 -0.97
C VAL A 215 12.10 12.08 -0.54
N TYR A 216 13.06 11.90 -1.45
CA TYR A 216 14.49 11.93 -1.12
C TYR A 216 14.95 13.31 -0.67
N GLU A 217 14.60 14.34 -1.43
CA GLU A 217 14.96 15.73 -1.09
C GLU A 217 14.32 16.13 0.24
N SER A 218 13.06 15.74 0.48
CA SER A 218 12.36 16.00 1.76
C SER A 218 12.91 15.16 2.92
N GLY A 219 13.36 13.94 2.65
CA GLY A 219 13.89 13.01 3.64
C GLY A 219 15.28 13.39 4.15
N ALA A 220 16.05 14.12 3.33
CA ALA A 220 17.34 14.68 3.69
C ALA A 220 17.24 15.78 4.77
N LEU A 221 16.13 16.52 4.75
CA LEU A 221 15.89 17.61 5.69
C LEU A 221 15.52 17.06 7.07
N SER A 222 16.09 17.63 8.13
CA SER A 222 15.65 17.36 9.50
C SER A 222 14.27 17.97 9.74
N PRO A 223 13.30 17.22 10.30
CA PRO A 223 12.01 17.80 10.63
C PRO A 223 12.17 18.82 11.75
N SER A 224 11.56 20.00 11.60
CA SER A 224 11.54 21.03 12.64
C SER A 224 11.03 20.44 13.97
N GLY A 225 11.82 20.60 15.04
CA GLY A 225 11.46 20.10 16.38
C GLY A 225 11.62 18.59 16.59
N LYS A 226 12.30 17.86 15.69
CA LYS A 226 12.62 16.43 15.87
C LYS A 226 14.09 16.12 15.54
N GLU A 227 14.99 16.64 16.36
CA GLU A 227 16.45 16.49 16.17
C GLU A 227 16.93 15.02 16.15
N PHE A 228 16.20 14.10 16.79
CA PHE A 228 16.52 12.68 16.83
C PHE A 228 15.83 11.83 15.75
N ALA A 229 15.06 12.42 14.85
CA ALA A 229 14.42 11.67 13.77
C ALA A 229 15.46 11.31 12.70
N GLY A 230 15.46 10.06 12.24
CA GLY A 230 16.33 9.62 11.15
C GLY A 230 16.14 10.47 9.89
N THR A 231 17.21 10.77 9.18
CA THR A 231 17.21 11.46 7.87
C THR A 231 17.80 10.54 6.82
N ILE A 232 17.51 10.82 5.55
CA ILE A 232 18.23 10.15 4.47
C ILE A 232 19.62 10.77 4.38
N ASP A 233 20.65 9.93 4.41
CA ASP A 233 22.04 10.34 4.28
C ASP A 233 22.25 11.24 3.03
N PRO A 234 22.85 12.45 3.16
CA PRO A 234 23.05 13.36 2.04
C PRO A 234 23.86 12.75 0.88
N GLY A 235 24.83 11.88 1.18
CA GLY A 235 25.60 11.15 0.17
C GLY A 235 24.75 10.12 -0.59
N VAL A 236 23.74 9.52 0.07
CA VAL A 236 22.71 8.71 -0.60
C VAL A 236 21.85 9.58 -1.51
N VAL A 237 21.43 10.77 -1.09
CA VAL A 237 20.63 11.69 -1.90
C VAL A 237 21.39 12.11 -3.16
N GLU A 238 22.67 12.46 -3.03
CA GLU A 238 23.51 12.86 -4.17
C GLU A 238 23.68 11.71 -5.17
N LYS A 239 23.88 10.47 -4.69
CA LYS A 239 23.90 9.29 -5.56
C LYS A 239 22.59 9.10 -6.34
N GLU A 240 21.44 9.36 -5.70
CA GLU A 240 20.15 9.28 -6.39
C GLU A 240 19.96 10.45 -7.37
N ARG A 241 20.47 11.64 -7.06
CA ARG A 241 20.46 12.80 -7.95
C ARG A 241 21.26 12.53 -9.22
N HIS A 242 22.47 11.99 -9.11
CA HIS A 242 23.26 11.54 -10.26
C HIS A 242 22.55 10.46 -11.09
N ALA A 243 21.78 9.57 -10.46
CA ALA A 243 20.96 8.58 -11.16
C ALA A 243 19.63 9.14 -11.72
N GLY A 244 19.36 10.45 -11.57
CA GLY A 244 18.09 11.07 -11.95
C GLY A 244 16.88 10.48 -11.22
N PHE A 245 17.10 9.91 -10.03
CA PHE A 245 16.14 9.15 -9.23
C PHE A 245 15.56 7.91 -9.94
N ASN A 246 16.15 7.47 -11.04
CA ASN A 246 15.77 6.23 -11.71
C ASN A 246 16.20 5.00 -10.91
N LEU A 247 15.35 3.97 -10.92
CA LEU A 247 15.68 2.68 -10.34
C LEU A 247 16.08 1.71 -11.44
N THR A 248 17.31 1.24 -11.38
CA THR A 248 17.77 0.16 -12.25
C THR A 248 17.00 -1.12 -11.94
N ARG A 249 16.86 -2.00 -12.94
CA ARG A 249 16.25 -3.33 -12.75
C ARG A 249 16.91 -4.11 -11.62
N THR A 250 18.23 -4.06 -11.52
CA THR A 250 19.01 -4.71 -10.47
C THR A 250 18.64 -4.20 -9.08
N ARG A 251 18.45 -2.88 -8.91
CA ARG A 251 18.04 -2.30 -7.62
C ARG A 251 16.60 -2.64 -7.27
N ARG A 252 15.69 -2.57 -8.25
CA ARG A 252 14.29 -3.01 -8.06
C ARG A 252 14.23 -4.47 -7.66
N PHE A 253 14.99 -5.32 -8.35
CA PHE A 253 15.15 -6.72 -8.00
C PHE A 253 15.71 -6.88 -6.59
N ALA A 254 16.77 -6.17 -6.21
CA ALA A 254 17.34 -6.23 -4.87
C ALA A 254 16.30 -5.92 -3.78
N TYR A 255 15.47 -4.89 -3.96
CA TYR A 255 14.37 -4.61 -3.02
C TYR A 255 13.35 -5.75 -2.94
N ARG A 256 13.00 -6.37 -4.08
CA ARG A 256 12.12 -7.54 -4.12
C ARG A 256 12.76 -8.78 -3.46
N THR A 257 14.08 -8.93 -3.58
CA THR A 257 14.81 -10.09 -3.06
C THR A 257 14.97 -10.11 -1.56
N ARG A 258 15.08 -8.92 -0.93
CA ARG A 258 15.23 -8.78 0.53
C ARG A 258 14.06 -9.40 1.31
N TYR A 259 12.93 -9.58 0.64
CA TYR A 259 11.70 -10.12 1.23
C TYR A 259 11.12 -11.26 0.39
N PHE A 260 12.01 -12.08 -0.22
CA PHE A 260 11.65 -13.30 -0.94
C PHE A 260 10.88 -14.29 -0.04
N THR A 261 9.57 -14.13 0.09
CA THR A 261 8.70 -15.14 0.72
C THR A 261 8.14 -16.13 -0.30
N ASP A 262 8.07 -15.74 -1.57
CA ASP A 262 7.18 -16.40 -2.54
C ASP A 262 7.88 -17.05 -3.76
N SER A 263 9.21 -16.94 -3.89
CA SER A 263 9.87 -17.41 -5.13
C SER A 263 10.20 -18.90 -5.13
N GLY A 264 10.16 -19.57 -3.98
CA GLY A 264 10.39 -21.01 -3.83
C GLY A 264 11.82 -21.45 -4.13
N ILE A 265 12.37 -21.11 -5.31
CA ILE A 265 13.68 -21.52 -5.82
C ILE A 265 14.23 -20.46 -6.79
N ILE A 266 15.48 -20.05 -6.61
CA ILE A 266 16.22 -19.10 -7.47
C ILE A 266 17.67 -19.56 -7.66
N GLY A 267 18.22 -19.38 -8.87
CA GLY A 267 19.61 -19.74 -9.16
C GLY A 267 19.83 -19.94 -10.65
N SER A 268 20.87 -20.68 -11.02
CA SER A 268 21.06 -21.09 -12.42
C SER A 268 19.87 -21.90 -12.92
N LYS A 269 19.65 -21.96 -14.24
CA LYS A 269 18.56 -22.76 -14.82
C LYS A 269 18.58 -24.22 -14.33
N ALA A 270 19.78 -24.80 -14.25
CA ALA A 270 20.00 -26.15 -13.76
C ALA A 270 19.65 -26.30 -12.26
N PHE A 271 20.08 -25.35 -11.43
CA PHE A 271 19.75 -25.30 -10.01
C PHE A 271 18.23 -25.21 -9.79
N VAL A 272 17.56 -24.30 -10.50
CA VAL A 272 16.11 -24.13 -10.39
C VAL A 272 15.35 -25.39 -10.79
N MET A 273 15.76 -26.04 -11.89
CA MET A 273 15.13 -27.27 -12.35
C MET A 273 15.35 -28.44 -11.38
N THR A 274 16.56 -28.57 -10.85
CA THR A 274 16.93 -29.64 -9.89
C THR A 274 16.07 -29.55 -8.64
N HIS A 275 15.97 -28.35 -8.06
CA HIS A 275 15.15 -28.14 -6.88
C HIS A 275 13.65 -28.20 -7.20
N TYR A 276 13.21 -27.81 -8.41
CA TYR A 276 11.81 -27.98 -8.83
C TYR A 276 11.41 -29.45 -8.80
N GLN A 277 12.19 -30.33 -9.43
CA GLN A 277 11.91 -31.76 -9.46
C GLN A 277 11.83 -32.36 -8.05
N ARG A 278 12.65 -31.86 -7.12
CA ARG A 278 12.67 -32.29 -5.71
C ARG A 278 11.43 -31.90 -4.91
N PHE A 279 10.79 -30.78 -5.26
CA PHE A 279 9.66 -30.21 -4.51
C PHE A 279 8.37 -30.12 -5.32
N LYS A 280 8.31 -30.70 -6.53
CA LYS A 280 7.19 -30.56 -7.46
C LYS A 280 5.84 -30.94 -6.83
N ASP A 281 5.84 -31.96 -5.98
CA ASP A 281 4.64 -32.49 -5.30
C ASP A 281 4.08 -31.52 -4.24
N ARG A 282 4.86 -30.52 -3.82
CA ARG A 282 4.43 -29.48 -2.87
C ARG A 282 3.78 -28.28 -3.55
N PHE A 283 3.81 -28.19 -4.88
CA PHE A 283 3.20 -27.08 -5.61
C PHE A 283 1.79 -27.45 -6.08
N GLU A 284 0.78 -26.68 -5.67
CA GLU A 284 -0.57 -26.77 -6.20
C GLU A 284 -0.62 -26.21 -7.65
N CYS A 285 -0.20 -27.00 -8.65
CA CYS A 285 -0.24 -26.56 -10.04
C CYS A 285 -0.60 -27.69 -11.00
N LYS A 286 -1.57 -27.45 -11.90
CA LYS A 286 -2.04 -28.40 -12.92
C LYS A 286 -1.04 -28.60 -14.08
N ARG A 287 0.01 -27.77 -14.19
CA ARG A 287 1.00 -27.81 -15.29
C ARG A 287 2.42 -27.74 -14.75
N GLU A 288 3.35 -28.41 -15.44
CA GLU A 288 4.77 -28.40 -15.10
C GLU A 288 5.34 -26.97 -15.18
N LYS A 289 6.01 -26.52 -14.12
CA LYS A 289 6.59 -25.16 -14.07
C LYS A 289 7.96 -25.14 -14.75
N LYS A 290 8.16 -24.16 -15.64
CA LYS A 290 9.44 -23.95 -16.34
C LYS A 290 10.20 -22.77 -15.73
N PRO A 291 11.52 -22.91 -15.46
CA PRO A 291 12.36 -21.80 -15.03
C PRO A 291 12.26 -20.61 -15.99
N LYS A 292 12.07 -19.42 -15.44
CA LYS A 292 12.01 -18.15 -16.17
C LYS A 292 13.28 -17.36 -15.88
N SER A 293 13.95 -16.86 -16.92
CA SER A 293 15.09 -15.96 -16.74
C SER A 293 14.62 -14.66 -16.09
N ILE A 294 15.49 -14.07 -15.26
CA ILE A 294 15.24 -12.79 -14.62
C ILE A 294 15.85 -11.70 -15.49
N GLN A 295 15.01 -10.81 -16.02
CA GLN A 295 15.47 -9.76 -16.93
C GLN A 295 16.43 -8.80 -16.21
N GLY A 296 17.63 -8.62 -16.77
CA GLY A 296 18.68 -7.78 -16.18
C GLY A 296 19.64 -8.48 -15.23
N LEU A 297 19.51 -9.81 -15.04
CA LEU A 297 20.47 -10.64 -14.31
C LEU A 297 20.86 -11.85 -15.15
N GLU A 298 22.02 -11.74 -15.80
CA GLU A 298 22.54 -12.80 -16.65
C GLU A 298 22.76 -14.10 -15.85
N GLY A 299 22.32 -15.22 -16.41
CA GLY A 299 22.46 -16.55 -15.80
C GLY A 299 21.51 -16.86 -14.63
N ILE A 300 20.65 -15.93 -14.20
CA ILE A 300 19.74 -16.14 -13.05
C ILE A 300 18.30 -16.44 -13.51
N TYR A 301 17.70 -17.48 -12.93
CA TYR A 301 16.36 -17.98 -13.20
C TYR A 301 15.53 -18.13 -11.92
N SER A 302 14.20 -18.12 -12.04
CA SER A 302 13.23 -18.39 -10.96
C SER A 302 12.05 -19.24 -11.44
N LEU A 303 11.39 -19.96 -10.53
CA LEU A 303 10.17 -20.76 -10.81
C LEU A 303 8.89 -19.93 -10.96
N LYS A 304 8.83 -18.74 -10.36
CA LYS A 304 7.72 -17.79 -10.53
C LYS A 304 8.13 -16.74 -11.55
N ARG A 305 7.17 -16.24 -12.35
CA ARG A 305 7.41 -15.10 -13.23
C ARG A 305 7.74 -13.90 -12.35
N LEU A 306 9.01 -13.55 -12.24
CA LEU A 306 9.46 -12.33 -11.58
C LEU A 306 9.36 -11.11 -12.52
N SER A 307 8.66 -11.27 -13.65
CA SER A 307 8.50 -10.23 -14.66
C SER A 307 7.80 -9.01 -14.07
N GLU A 308 8.46 -7.87 -14.23
CA GLU A 308 7.79 -6.59 -14.40
C GLU A 308 6.75 -6.79 -15.51
N SER A 309 5.45 -6.65 -15.20
CA SER A 309 4.51 -6.19 -16.22
C SER A 309 4.99 -4.79 -16.60
N VAL A 310 5.44 -4.64 -17.85
CA VAL A 310 5.63 -3.35 -18.50
C VAL A 310 4.27 -2.67 -18.60
#